data_AF-A0A7T8HK15-F1
#
_entry.id   AF-A0A7T8HK15-F1
#
_cell.length_a   1.000
_cell.length_b   1.000
_cell.length_c   1.000
_cell.angle_alpha   90.00
_cell.angle_beta   90.00
_cell.angle_gamma   90.00
#
_symmetry.space_group_name_H-M   'P 1'
#
loop_
_entity.id
_entity.type
_entity.pdbx_description
1 polymer ?
#
loop_
_entity_poly.entity_id
_entity_poly.type
_entity_poly.pdbx_seq_one_letter_code
_entity_poly.pdbx_strand_id
1 'polypeptide(L)'
;MEEEKRHAMFASFRVGRSPKEVIEFFNYPKSTVYDQTDEFVAKVKSKVNEDGNKSYAKLQPLQGDSSYKKRHRMILTEGTRESRRVKAAALLNNLKHETAGLLRFFSDDNFFSQDQNSNRQNDRWICQNVDEVPVVKHTKFPSSVMVLGVISSEG
;
A
#
# COMPACT_ATOMS: atom_id res chain seq x y z
N MET A 1 -6.24 37.00 -8.31
CA MET A 1 -6.88 36.85 -6.99
C MET A 1 -7.89 35.70 -6.93
N GLU A 2 -8.92 35.62 -7.78
CA GLU A 2 -9.92 34.53 -7.68
C GLU A 2 -9.41 33.17 -8.19
N GLU A 3 -8.54 33.16 -9.21
CA GLU A 3 -7.88 31.95 -9.71
C GLU A 3 -6.86 31.37 -8.72
N GLU A 4 -6.14 32.21 -7.98
CA GLU A 4 -5.17 31.78 -6.97
C GLU A 4 -5.88 31.09 -5.80
N LYS A 5 -7.03 31.62 -5.36
CA LYS A 5 -7.89 30.99 -4.35
C LYS A 5 -8.36 29.61 -4.84
N ARG A 6 -8.76 29.52 -6.11
CA ARG A 6 -9.14 28.25 -6.76
C ARG A 6 -8.00 27.24 -6.76
N HIS A 7 -6.80 27.68 -7.13
CA HIS A 7 -5.60 26.86 -7.16
C HIS A 7 -5.25 26.33 -5.76
N ALA A 8 -5.32 27.18 -4.73
CA ALA A 8 -5.06 26.80 -3.34
C ALA A 8 -6.09 25.79 -2.80
N MET A 9 -7.38 25.94 -3.14
CA MET A 9 -8.43 24.97 -2.78
C MET A 9 -8.17 23.61 -3.45
N PHE A 10 -7.86 23.59 -4.75
CA PHE A 10 -7.57 22.36 -5.47
C PHE A 10 -6.31 21.66 -4.96
N ALA A 11 -5.27 22.43 -4.61
CA ALA A 11 -4.08 21.87 -3.96
C ALA A 11 -4.45 21.19 -2.63
N SER A 12 -5.31 21.81 -1.83
CA SER A 12 -5.76 21.27 -0.52
C SER A 12 -6.58 19.98 -0.68
N PHE A 13 -7.51 19.94 -1.64
CA PHE A 13 -8.28 18.73 -1.94
C PHE A 13 -7.42 17.60 -2.49
N ARG A 14 -6.35 17.91 -3.25
CA ARG A 14 -5.37 16.90 -3.71
C ARG A 14 -4.63 16.21 -2.57
N VAL A 15 -4.42 16.88 -1.44
CA VAL A 15 -3.78 16.30 -0.24
C VAL A 15 -4.78 15.49 0.61
N GLY A 16 -6.05 15.43 0.21
CA GLY A 16 -7.10 14.73 0.95
C GLY A 16 -7.70 15.52 2.10
N ARG A 17 -7.51 16.85 2.15
CA ARG A 17 -8.21 17.71 3.12
C ARG A 17 -9.71 17.74 2.84
N SER A 18 -10.50 17.68 3.90
CA SER A 18 -11.96 17.80 3.81
C SER A 18 -12.39 19.25 3.52
N PRO A 19 -13.56 19.48 2.91
CA PRO A 19 -14.09 20.83 2.69
C PRO A 19 -14.18 21.68 3.97
N LYS A 20 -14.46 21.05 5.11
CA LYS A 20 -14.51 21.72 6.42
C LYS A 20 -13.14 22.28 6.82
N GLU A 21 -12.08 21.50 6.67
CA GLU A 21 -10.71 21.94 6.96
C GLU A 21 -10.26 23.07 6.01
N VAL A 22 -10.71 23.05 4.75
CA VAL A 22 -10.40 24.12 3.78
C VAL A 22 -11.13 25.41 4.12
N ILE A 23 -12.39 25.33 4.55
CA ILE A 23 -13.15 26.50 5.05
C ILE A 23 -12.45 27.11 6.26
N GLU A 24 -12.04 26.28 7.21
CA GLU A 24 -11.40 26.72 8.46
C GLU A 24 -10.02 27.35 8.20
N PHE A 25 -9.20 26.74 7.32
CA PHE A 25 -7.84 27.18 7.06
C PHE A 25 -7.76 28.47 6.22
N PHE A 26 -8.54 28.55 5.15
CA PHE A 26 -8.49 29.71 4.24
C PHE A 26 -9.53 30.78 4.53
N ASN A 27 -10.47 30.51 5.46
CA ASN A 27 -11.61 31.36 5.77
C ASN A 27 -12.42 31.75 4.52
N TYR A 28 -12.57 30.81 3.58
CA TYR A 28 -13.34 31.02 2.35
C TYR A 28 -14.84 30.78 2.57
N PRO A 29 -15.71 31.44 1.77
CA PRO A 29 -17.15 31.21 1.85
C PRO A 29 -17.50 29.74 1.63
N LYS A 30 -18.41 29.20 2.45
CA LYS A 30 -18.82 27.78 2.38
C LYS A 30 -19.29 27.39 0.98
N SER A 31 -20.13 28.20 0.35
CA SER A 31 -20.64 27.95 -1.01
C SER A 31 -19.50 27.74 -1.99
N THR A 32 -18.54 28.67 -2.03
CA THR A 32 -17.38 28.60 -2.93
C THR A 32 -16.55 27.33 -2.72
N VAL A 33 -16.35 26.90 -1.48
CA VAL A 33 -15.57 25.68 -1.19
C VAL A 33 -16.32 24.43 -1.68
N TYR A 34 -17.63 24.35 -1.47
CA TYR A 34 -18.43 23.21 -1.93
C TYR A 34 -18.57 23.17 -3.45
N ASP A 35 -18.83 24.30 -4.11
CA ASP A 35 -18.89 24.40 -5.59
C ASP A 35 -17.57 23.92 -6.22
N GLN A 36 -16.44 24.32 -5.63
CA GLN A 36 -15.11 23.92 -6.08
C GLN A 36 -14.78 22.46 -5.74
N THR A 37 -15.32 21.93 -4.64
CA THR A 37 -15.21 20.51 -4.31
C THR A 37 -15.93 19.66 -5.37
N ASP A 38 -17.13 20.05 -5.77
CA ASP A 38 -17.91 19.34 -6.79
C ASP A 38 -17.22 19.39 -8.16
N GLU A 39 -16.68 20.55 -8.54
CA GLU A 39 -15.87 20.70 -9.76
C GLU A 39 -14.61 19.80 -9.73
N PHE A 40 -13.94 19.73 -8.57
CA PHE A 40 -12.78 18.86 -8.36
C PHE A 40 -13.14 17.37 -8.47
N VAL A 41 -14.23 16.95 -7.81
CA VAL A 41 -14.73 15.55 -7.87
C VAL A 41 -15.14 15.18 -9.29
N ALA A 42 -15.77 16.08 -10.03
CA ALA A 42 -16.13 15.88 -11.44
C ALA A 42 -14.87 15.69 -12.31
N LYS A 43 -13.83 16.51 -12.13
CA LYS A 43 -12.54 16.39 -12.82
C LYS A 43 -11.77 15.10 -12.48
N VAL A 44 -11.90 14.61 -11.25
CA VAL A 44 -11.28 13.34 -10.83
C VAL A 44 -12.06 12.14 -11.41
N LYS A 45 -13.40 12.21 -11.46
CA LYS A 45 -14.26 11.17 -12.05
C LYS A 45 -14.16 11.08 -13.57
N SER A 46 -13.82 12.17 -14.27
CA SER A 46 -13.74 12.20 -15.73
C SER A 46 -12.49 11.51 -16.32
N LYS A 47 -11.55 11.00 -15.50
CA LYS A 47 -10.50 10.07 -15.96
C LYS A 47 -11.03 8.63 -15.92
N VAL A 48 -11.89 8.31 -16.88
CA VAL A 48 -12.36 6.95 -17.16
C VAL A 48 -11.33 6.27 -18.05
N ASN A 49 -10.85 5.08 -17.67
CA ASN A 49 -10.08 4.22 -18.58
C ASN A 49 -11.01 3.69 -19.68
N GLU A 50 -10.47 3.40 -20.87
CA GLU A 50 -11.21 2.93 -22.06
C GLU A 50 -12.12 1.71 -21.80
N ASP A 51 -11.88 0.95 -20.71
CA ASP A 51 -12.60 -0.26 -20.33
C ASP A 51 -13.86 -0.05 -19.44
N GLY A 52 -14.32 1.18 -19.23
CA GLY A 52 -15.58 1.44 -18.50
C GLY A 52 -15.58 1.13 -17.00
N ASN A 53 -14.42 0.77 -16.42
CA ASN A 53 -14.29 0.55 -14.98
C ASN A 53 -14.13 1.88 -14.21
N LYS A 54 -14.97 2.07 -13.19
CA LYS A 54 -14.85 3.17 -12.22
C LYS A 54 -13.58 2.96 -11.38
N SER A 55 -12.46 3.50 -11.84
CA SER A 55 -11.27 3.60 -11.01
C SER A 55 -11.39 4.85 -10.13
N TYR A 56 -11.26 4.69 -8.82
CA TYR A 56 -10.95 5.85 -7.97
C TYR A 56 -9.51 6.22 -8.31
N ALA A 57 -9.33 7.24 -9.14
CA ALA A 57 -8.02 7.83 -9.37
C ALA A 57 -7.45 8.18 -7.99
N LYS A 58 -6.43 7.44 -7.54
CA LYS A 58 -5.60 7.89 -6.42
C LYS A 58 -5.10 9.25 -6.85
N LEU A 59 -5.47 10.28 -6.10
CA LEU A 59 -4.85 11.59 -6.22
C LEU A 59 -3.34 11.33 -6.24
N GLN A 60 -2.68 11.73 -7.33
CA GLN A 60 -1.23 11.66 -7.37
C GLN A 60 -0.76 12.37 -6.09
N PRO A 61 0.10 11.74 -5.27
CA PRO A 61 0.69 12.45 -4.15
C PRO A 61 1.26 13.76 -4.69
N LEU A 62 1.22 14.83 -3.89
CA LEU A 62 2.04 16.01 -4.15
C LEU A 62 3.43 15.54 -4.61
N GLN A 63 4.03 16.24 -5.58
CA GLN A 63 5.46 16.13 -5.87
C GLN A 63 6.23 16.33 -4.56
N GLY A 64 6.50 15.22 -3.89
CA GLY A 64 6.89 15.16 -2.50
C GLY A 64 7.44 13.77 -2.29
N ASP A 65 8.64 13.72 -1.75
CA ASP A 65 9.38 12.48 -1.65
C ASP A 65 8.64 11.50 -0.72
N SER A 66 8.53 10.26 -1.15
CA SER A 66 7.88 9.17 -0.40
C SER A 66 8.91 8.14 0.06
N SER A 67 8.58 7.37 1.09
CA SER A 67 9.45 6.29 1.57
C SER A 67 9.31 5.05 0.69
N TYR A 68 10.37 4.76 -0.08
CA TYR A 68 10.47 3.60 -0.97
C TYR A 68 11.51 2.57 -0.47
N LYS A 69 11.37 1.33 -0.94
CA LYS A 69 12.38 0.26 -0.75
C LYS A 69 12.38 -0.69 -1.94
N LYS A 70 13.54 -1.23 -2.30
CA LYS A 70 13.60 -2.29 -3.32
C LYS A 70 12.93 -3.55 -2.79
N ARG A 71 11.89 -4.02 -3.48
CA ARG A 71 11.19 -5.25 -3.14
C ARG A 71 11.85 -6.43 -3.85
N HIS A 72 12.27 -7.41 -3.06
CA HIS A 72 12.62 -8.73 -3.60
C HIS A 72 11.39 -9.62 -3.46
N ARG A 73 10.87 -10.13 -4.58
CA ARG A 73 9.74 -11.05 -4.60
C ARG A 73 10.01 -12.13 -5.63
N MET A 74 9.57 -13.35 -5.34
CA MET A 74 9.58 -14.42 -6.33
C MET A 74 8.67 -14.04 -7.50
N ILE A 75 9.16 -14.20 -8.72
CA ILE A 75 8.34 -14.04 -9.91
C ILE A 75 7.41 -15.25 -10.00
N LEU A 76 6.11 -15.02 -9.81
CA LEU A 76 5.11 -16.07 -9.95
C LEU A 76 4.76 -16.26 -11.42
N THR A 77 5.10 -17.44 -11.95
CA THR A 77 4.64 -17.90 -13.26
C THR A 77 3.13 -18.12 -13.26
N GLU A 78 2.50 -18.12 -14.44
CA GLU A 78 1.06 -18.33 -14.58
C GLU A 78 0.61 -19.66 -13.97
N GLY A 79 1.33 -20.76 -14.27
CA GLY A 79 1.04 -22.08 -13.67
C GLY A 79 1.14 -22.10 -12.15
N THR A 80 2.10 -21.37 -11.56
CA THR A 80 2.19 -21.24 -10.09
C THR A 80 1.01 -20.47 -9.52
N ARG A 81 0.56 -19.40 -10.21
CA ARG A 81 -0.60 -18.63 -9.79
C ARG A 81 -1.86 -19.48 -9.81
N GLU A 82 -2.06 -20.26 -10.87
CA GLU A 82 -3.23 -21.12 -10.98
C GLU A 82 -3.21 -22.24 -9.94
N SER A 83 -2.07 -22.91 -9.74
CA SER A 83 -1.93 -23.91 -8.68
C SER A 83 -2.22 -23.33 -7.29
N ARG A 84 -1.74 -22.11 -7.00
CA ARG A 84 -2.06 -21.41 -5.75
C ARG A 84 -3.55 -21.07 -5.64
N ARG A 85 -4.19 -20.66 -6.73
CA ARG A 85 -5.63 -20.34 -6.78
C ARG A 85 -6.48 -21.57 -6.44
N VAL A 86 -6.21 -22.70 -7.09
CA VAL A 86 -6.94 -23.96 -6.86
C VAL A 86 -6.78 -24.43 -5.42
N LYS A 87 -5.55 -24.47 -4.90
CA LYS A 87 -5.27 -24.85 -3.51
C LYS A 87 -5.94 -23.93 -2.50
N ALA A 88 -5.90 -22.62 -2.73
CA ALA A 88 -6.54 -21.64 -1.85
C ALA A 88 -8.07 -21.78 -1.86
N ALA A 89 -8.69 -22.03 -3.01
CA ALA A 89 -10.13 -22.25 -3.10
C ALA A 89 -10.56 -23.51 -2.32
N ALA A 90 -9.82 -24.61 -2.45
CA ALA A 90 -10.07 -25.83 -1.69
C ALA A 90 -9.90 -25.61 -0.18
N LEU A 91 -8.81 -24.95 0.24
CA LEU A 91 -8.57 -24.60 1.64
C LEU A 91 -9.69 -23.72 2.22
N LEU A 92 -10.16 -22.74 1.46
CA LEU A 92 -11.25 -21.85 1.87
C LEU A 92 -12.56 -22.62 2.06
N ASN A 93 -12.87 -23.57 1.18
CA ASN A 93 -14.05 -24.41 1.34
C ASN A 93 -13.93 -25.28 2.60
N ASN A 94 -12.76 -25.87 2.86
CA ASN A 94 -12.50 -26.63 4.08
C ASN A 94 -12.68 -25.77 5.34
N LEU A 95 -12.15 -24.54 5.32
CA LEU A 95 -12.28 -23.57 6.42
C LEU A 95 -13.74 -23.18 6.69
N LYS A 96 -14.57 -23.06 5.66
CA LYS A 96 -15.99 -22.70 5.79
C LYS A 96 -16.85 -23.83 6.35
N HIS A 97 -16.49 -25.07 6.06
CA HIS A 97 -17.23 -26.26 6.46
C HIS A 97 -16.54 -27.04 7.59
N GLU A 98 -15.64 -26.37 8.29
CA GLU A 98 -14.82 -27.00 9.30
C GLU A 98 -15.65 -27.40 10.52
N THR A 99 -15.41 -28.61 11.01
CA THR A 99 -16.06 -29.11 12.22
C THR A 99 -15.51 -28.37 13.43
N ALA A 100 -16.38 -27.97 14.35
CA ALA A 100 -15.95 -27.39 15.62
C ALA A 100 -14.95 -28.34 16.30
N GLY A 101 -13.73 -27.86 16.59
CA GLY A 101 -12.68 -28.62 17.27
C GLY A 101 -11.49 -29.08 16.43
N LEU A 102 -11.36 -28.70 15.15
CA LEU A 102 -10.13 -28.99 14.39
C LEU A 102 -8.98 -28.08 14.82
N LEU A 103 -7.98 -28.65 15.51
CA LEU A 103 -6.75 -27.97 15.89
C LEU A 103 -5.75 -28.02 14.72
N ARG A 104 -5.26 -26.86 14.27
CA ARG A 104 -4.25 -26.79 13.20
C ARG A 104 -2.90 -26.40 13.76
N PHE A 105 -1.86 -27.13 13.37
CA PHE A 105 -0.48 -26.77 13.65
C PHE A 105 0.16 -26.14 12.41
N PHE A 106 0.83 -25.02 12.61
CA PHE A 106 1.63 -24.33 11.61
C PHE A 106 3.08 -24.44 12.04
N SER A 107 3.94 -24.93 11.16
CA SER A 107 5.37 -25.00 11.38
C SER A 107 6.11 -24.26 10.29
N ASP A 108 7.18 -23.57 10.65
CA ASP A 108 8.10 -22.98 9.69
C ASP A 108 9.50 -22.88 10.29
N ASP A 109 10.50 -22.91 9.42
CA ASP A 109 11.88 -22.63 9.77
C ASP A 109 12.19 -21.18 9.40
N ASN A 110 12.71 -20.41 10.36
CA ASN A 110 13.12 -19.04 10.09
C ASN A 110 14.56 -18.77 10.55
N PHE A 111 15.28 -17.96 9.78
CA PHE A 111 16.62 -17.49 10.13
C PHE A 111 16.55 -16.09 10.73
N PHE A 112 17.04 -15.94 11.96
CA PHE A 112 17.18 -14.67 12.64
C PHE A 112 18.64 -14.21 12.53
N SER A 113 18.87 -13.13 11.78
CA SER A 113 20.19 -12.51 11.67
C SER A 113 20.46 -11.61 12.87
N GLN A 114 21.64 -11.74 13.48
CA GLN A 114 22.13 -10.84 14.53
C GLN A 114 22.65 -9.52 13.94
N ASP A 115 23.02 -9.51 12.67
CA ASP A 115 23.62 -8.35 12.03
C ASP A 115 22.55 -7.29 11.74
N GLN A 116 22.60 -6.15 12.44
CA GLN A 116 21.69 -5.02 12.22
C GLN A 116 21.69 -4.55 10.76
N ASN A 117 22.85 -4.65 10.11
CA ASN A 117 23.02 -4.29 8.70
C ASN A 117 22.21 -5.16 7.75
N SER A 118 21.79 -6.37 8.14
CA SER A 118 20.94 -7.21 7.29
C SER A 118 19.45 -6.86 7.38
N ASN A 119 19.05 -5.94 8.28
CA ASN A 119 17.65 -5.54 8.42
C ASN A 119 17.23 -4.64 7.26
N ARG A 120 16.60 -5.24 6.25
CA ARG A 120 16.14 -4.56 5.02
C ARG A 120 15.04 -3.51 5.24
N GLN A 121 14.46 -3.40 6.44
CA GLN A 121 13.57 -2.26 6.75
C GLN A 121 14.35 -0.96 6.89
N ASN A 122 15.64 -1.04 7.24
CA ASN A 122 16.54 0.11 7.32
C ASN A 122 16.97 0.60 5.93
N ASP A 123 16.78 -0.20 4.87
CA ASP A 123 17.12 0.14 3.48
C ASP A 123 16.08 1.07 2.80
N ARG A 124 15.24 1.76 3.57
CA ARG A 124 14.22 2.66 3.01
C ARG A 124 14.85 4.00 2.65
N TRP A 125 14.44 4.52 1.50
CA TRP A 125 14.91 5.81 0.98
C TRP A 125 13.72 6.74 0.76
N ILE A 126 13.91 8.03 1.07
CA ILE A 126 12.97 9.09 0.76
C ILE A 126 13.32 9.58 -0.64
N CYS A 127 12.44 9.32 -1.61
CA CYS A 127 12.68 9.66 -3.02
C CYS A 127 11.35 9.83 -3.78
N GLN A 128 11.38 10.30 -5.02
CA GLN A 128 10.16 10.51 -5.81
C GLN A 128 9.72 9.25 -6.55
N ASN A 129 10.68 8.42 -6.92
CA ASN A 129 10.46 7.16 -7.63
C ASN A 129 11.26 5.99 -7.02
N VAL A 130 10.75 4.77 -7.16
CA VAL A 130 11.41 3.52 -6.76
C VAL A 130 12.76 3.31 -7.47
N ASP A 131 12.90 3.82 -8.70
CA ASP A 131 14.12 3.69 -9.50
C ASP A 131 15.32 4.44 -8.89
N GLU A 132 15.05 5.46 -8.06
CA GLU A 132 16.06 6.25 -7.35
C GLU A 132 16.62 5.52 -6.12
N VAL A 133 15.96 4.45 -5.66
CA VAL A 133 16.44 3.70 -4.49
C VAL A 133 17.74 2.98 -4.88
N PRO A 134 18.87 3.21 -4.19
CA PRO A 134 20.12 2.54 -4.50
C PRO A 134 20.06 1.05 -4.14
N VAL A 135 20.96 0.26 -4.73
CA VAL A 135 21.16 -1.13 -4.33
C VAL A 135 22.02 -1.15 -3.06
N VAL A 136 21.41 -1.45 -1.92
CA VAL A 136 22.14 -1.64 -0.66
C VAL A 136 22.85 -3.00 -0.69
N LYS A 137 24.17 -2.98 -0.46
CA LYS A 137 24.98 -4.18 -0.36
C LYS A 137 24.87 -4.75 1.04
N HIS A 138 24.57 -6.05 1.11
CA HIS A 138 24.48 -6.80 2.35
C HIS A 138 25.62 -7.82 2.43
N THR A 139 26.05 -8.16 3.66
CA THR A 139 27.00 -9.26 3.89
C THR A 139 26.40 -10.56 3.34
N LYS A 140 27.21 -11.33 2.58
CA LYS A 140 26.75 -12.57 1.93
C LYS A 140 26.35 -13.67 2.94
N PHE A 141 27.03 -13.71 4.09
CA PHE A 141 26.83 -14.71 5.14
C PHE A 141 26.72 -14.01 6.51
N PRO A 142 25.55 -13.44 6.83
CA PRO A 142 25.35 -12.82 8.13
C PRO A 142 25.32 -13.87 9.24
N SER A 143 25.77 -13.50 10.43
CA SER A 143 25.67 -14.38 11.61
C SER A 143 24.19 -14.55 11.95
N SER A 144 23.69 -15.78 11.87
CA SER A 144 22.26 -16.07 12.02
C SER A 144 22.00 -17.32 12.83
N VAL A 145 20.82 -17.35 13.45
CA VAL A 145 20.28 -18.50 14.19
C VAL A 145 19.05 -19.01 13.44
N MET A 146 19.03 -20.30 13.13
CA MET A 146 17.85 -20.96 12.57
C MET A 146 16.96 -21.43 13.71
N VAL A 147 15.67 -21.14 13.63
CA VAL A 147 14.67 -21.52 14.64
C VAL A 147 13.50 -22.19 13.93
N LEU A 148 13.18 -23.40 14.36
CA LEU A 148 11.92 -24.07 14.03
C LEU A 148 10.85 -23.58 15.00
N GLY A 149 9.81 -22.96 14.47
CA GLY A 149 8.62 -22.59 15.23
C GLY A 149 7.47 -23.52 14.88
N VAL A 150 6.75 -24.00 15.89
CA VAL A 150 5.45 -24.68 15.72
C VAL A 150 4.43 -23.97 16.60
N ILE A 151 3.31 -23.56 16.00
CA ILE A 151 2.21 -22.89 16.70
C ILE A 151 0.88 -23.55 16.35
N SER A 152 0.00 -23.69 17.33
CA SER A 152 -1.35 -24.20 17.09
C SER A 152 -2.31 -23.06 16.71
N SER A 153 -3.51 -23.39 16.23
CA SER A 153 -4.56 -22.39 16.00
C SER A 153 -5.09 -21.74 17.27
N GLU A 154 -4.70 -22.25 18.45
CA GLU A 154 -5.11 -21.74 19.77
C GLU A 154 -4.00 -20.99 20.51
N GLY A 155 -2.77 -20.98 19.98
CA GLY A 155 -1.58 -20.41 20.62
C GLY A 155 -0.44 -21.40 20.76
#